data_AF-T0GMQ7-F1
#
_entry.id   AF-T0GMQ7-F1
#
_cell.length_a   1.000
_cell.length_b   1.000
_cell.length_c   1.000
_cell.angle_alpha   90.00
_cell.angle_beta   90.00
_cell.angle_gamma   90.00
#
_symmetry.space_group_name_H-M   'P 1'
#
loop_
_entity.id
_entity.type
_entity.pdbx_description
1 polymer ?
#
loop_
_entity_poly.entity_id
_entity_poly.type
_entity_poly.pdbx_seq_one_letter_code
_entity_poly.pdbx_strand_id
1 'polypeptide(L)'
;MISDSFEILSHNMAAKIKRTSFQKLLNAMKKLIMEVNDNEILRRLETLMATSKEDLNQAVVRSLLENPLEFDPKSVPEPYAQYVRHFVYMVKRNKKRGLDVTFDAGNLDSKSLKKSPSVKPQEAAKKSPPKRKRA
;
A
#
# COMPACT_ATOMS: atom_id res chain seq x y z
N MET A 1 -4.46 14.59 44.54
CA MET A 1 -3.59 14.98 43.42
C MET A 1 -2.69 13.79 43.13
N ILE A 2 -3.19 12.84 42.35
CA ILE A 2 -2.52 11.58 42.05
C ILE A 2 -2.40 11.53 40.53
N SER A 3 -1.16 11.64 40.09
CA SER A 3 -0.62 11.04 38.88
C SER A 3 -1.05 11.60 37.53
N ASP A 4 -0.45 12.75 37.21
CA ASP A 4 -0.13 13.31 35.89
C ASP A 4 0.68 12.36 34.95
N SER A 5 0.68 11.06 35.20
CA SER A 5 1.49 10.08 34.46
C SER A 5 0.81 9.55 33.19
N PHE A 6 -0.45 9.93 32.91
CA PHE A 6 -1.16 9.49 31.70
C PHE A 6 -0.99 10.46 30.50
N GLU A 7 -0.56 11.71 30.73
CA GLU A 7 -0.40 12.71 29.65
C GLU A 7 0.95 12.60 28.90
N ILE A 8 1.88 11.77 29.37
CA ILE A 8 3.21 11.62 28.77
C ILE A 8 3.16 10.80 27.46
N LEU A 9 2.04 10.12 27.15
CA LEU A 9 1.91 9.34 25.90
C LEU A 9 1.32 10.13 24.71
N SER A 10 0.87 11.38 24.92
CA SER A 10 0.20 12.17 23.88
C SER A 10 1.13 13.12 23.10
N HIS A 11 2.34 13.39 23.58
CA HIS A 11 3.18 14.48 23.06
C HIS A 11 4.22 14.11 21.99
N ASN A 12 4.05 13.02 21.25
CA ASN A 12 4.94 12.65 20.12
C ASN A 12 4.30 12.87 18.74
N MET A 13 3.52 13.95 18.61
CA MET A 13 2.89 14.38 17.36
C MET A 13 3.60 15.62 16.78
N ALA A 14 4.93 15.60 16.71
CA ALA A 14 5.72 16.59 15.98
C ALA A 14 6.20 15.94 14.67
N ALA A 15 5.56 16.33 13.56
CA ALA A 15 5.78 15.80 12.21
C ALA A 15 5.74 14.27 12.13
N LYS A 16 4.58 13.64 12.37
CA LYS A 16 4.34 12.26 11.94
C LYS A 16 4.58 12.21 10.44
N ILE A 17 5.77 11.79 10.01
CA ILE A 17 5.97 11.16 8.71
C ILE A 17 4.85 10.13 8.67
N LYS A 18 3.86 10.39 7.83
CA LYS A 18 2.72 9.51 7.65
C LYS A 18 3.32 8.20 7.12
N ARG A 19 3.60 7.25 8.03
CA ARG A 19 4.12 5.89 7.75
C ARG A 19 3.05 5.10 7.00
N THR A 20 2.73 5.59 5.81
CA THR A 20 1.56 5.22 5.03
C THR A 20 1.75 3.87 4.42
N SER A 21 2.98 3.51 4.06
CA SER A 21 3.31 2.23 3.45
C SER A 21 3.08 1.10 4.44
N PHE A 22 3.77 1.10 5.59
CA PHE A 22 3.56 0.07 6.60
C PHE A 22 2.13 0.03 7.14
N GLN A 23 1.50 1.19 7.37
CA GLN A 23 0.13 1.21 7.87
C GLN A 23 -0.85 0.53 6.89
N LYS A 24 -0.64 0.70 5.58
CA LYS A 24 -1.46 0.00 4.57
C LYS A 24 -1.21 -1.50 4.55
N LEU A 25 0.06 -1.91 4.65
CA LEU A 25 0.39 -3.33 4.76
C LEU A 25 -0.26 -3.95 6.00
N LEU A 26 -0.16 -3.30 7.16
CA LEU A 26 -0.83 -3.74 8.39
C LEU A 26 -2.34 -3.84 8.22
N ASN A 27 -2.98 -2.84 7.62
CA ASN A 27 -4.42 -2.84 7.39
C ASN A 27 -4.83 -3.98 6.45
N ALA A 28 -4.03 -4.27 5.41
CA ALA A 28 -4.26 -5.39 4.51
C ALA A 28 -4.11 -6.73 5.24
N MET A 29 -3.06 -6.90 6.05
CA MET A 29 -2.87 -8.10 6.86
C MET A 29 -4.02 -8.32 7.86
N LYS A 30 -4.51 -7.26 8.52
CA LYS A 30 -5.62 -7.33 9.50
C LYS A 30 -6.90 -7.95 8.92
N LYS A 31 -7.13 -7.80 7.62
CA LYS A 31 -8.28 -8.40 6.91
C LYS A 31 -8.13 -9.91 6.67
N LEU A 32 -6.92 -10.45 6.79
CA LEU A 32 -6.58 -11.83 6.41
C LEU A 32 -6.29 -12.74 7.62
N ILE A 33 -6.38 -12.20 8.84
CA ILE A 33 -6.07 -12.92 10.09
C ILE A 33 -7.01 -14.12 10.23
N MET A 34 -6.42 -15.29 10.47
CA MET A 34 -7.17 -16.50 10.81
C MET A 34 -6.51 -17.31 11.93
N GLU A 35 -5.20 -17.17 12.11
CA GLU A 35 -4.41 -17.96 13.06
C GLU A 35 -3.76 -17.07 14.13
N VAL A 36 -3.40 -17.68 15.27
CA VAL A 36 -2.66 -17.00 16.34
C VAL A 36 -1.33 -16.44 15.83
N ASN A 37 -0.64 -17.19 14.97
CA ASN A 37 0.63 -16.78 14.36
C ASN A 37 0.51 -15.46 13.58
N ASP A 38 -0.60 -15.24 12.86
CA ASP A 38 -0.85 -13.97 12.15
C ASP A 38 -0.83 -12.78 13.11
N ASN A 39 -1.48 -12.93 14.27
CA ASN A 39 -1.52 -11.89 15.30
C ASN A 39 -0.15 -11.61 15.93
N GLU A 40 0.68 -12.63 16.09
CA GLU A 40 2.06 -12.45 16.57
C GLU A 40 2.92 -11.68 15.57
N ILE A 41 2.81 -12.03 14.28
CA ILE A 41 3.52 -11.35 13.21
C ILE A 41 3.10 -9.87 13.14
N LEU A 42 1.80 -9.59 13.27
CA LEU A 42 1.29 -8.22 13.26
C LEU A 42 1.80 -7.41 14.45
N ARG A 43 1.75 -7.98 15.66
CA ARG A 43 2.25 -7.31 16.87
C ARG A 43 3.75 -7.01 16.75
N ARG A 44 4.55 -7.96 16.24
CA ARG A 44 5.99 -7.75 16.02
C ARG A 44 6.24 -6.64 15.00
N LEU A 45 5.47 -6.58 13.91
CA LEU A 45 5.57 -5.51 12.92
C LEU A 45 5.19 -4.15 13.51
N GLU A 46 4.10 -4.08 14.30
CA GLU A 46 3.66 -2.86 14.99
C GLU A 46 4.73 -2.36 15.98
N THR A 47 5.33 -3.25 16.77
CA THR A 47 6.45 -2.90 17.67
C THR A 47 7.63 -2.35 16.86
N LEU A 48 7.98 -2.99 15.75
CA LEU A 48 9.10 -2.57 14.92
C LEU A 48 8.85 -1.19 14.30
N MET A 49 7.63 -0.90 13.86
CA MET A 49 7.24 0.45 13.40
C MET A 49 7.27 1.49 14.52
N ALA A 50 7.01 1.10 15.77
CA ALA A 50 7.05 2.02 16.90
C ALA A 50 8.50 2.40 17.27
N THR A 51 9.43 1.45 17.15
CA THR A 51 10.84 1.64 17.53
C THR A 51 11.72 2.14 16.38
N SER A 52 11.37 1.87 15.13
CA SER A 52 12.12 2.33 13.95
C SER A 52 11.54 3.64 13.38
N LYS A 53 12.41 4.47 12.79
CA LYS A 53 12.01 5.68 12.05
C LYS A 53 11.84 5.42 10.55
N GLU A 54 12.13 4.21 10.10
CA GLU A 54 12.08 3.80 8.70
C GLU A 54 10.65 3.40 8.30
N ASP A 55 10.33 3.60 7.02
CA ASP A 55 9.10 3.11 6.39
C ASP A 55 9.48 2.28 5.15
N LEU A 56 8.61 1.37 4.74
CA LEU A 56 8.80 0.71 3.44
C LEU A 56 8.63 1.73 2.31
N ASN A 57 9.36 1.49 1.23
CA ASN A 57 9.17 2.25 0.00
C ASN A 57 7.70 2.09 -0.47
N GLN A 58 7.04 3.22 -0.72
CA GLN A 58 5.64 3.25 -1.17
C GLN A 58 5.41 2.42 -2.44
N ALA A 59 6.35 2.47 -3.39
CA ALA A 59 6.25 1.70 -4.63
C ALA A 59 6.26 0.18 -4.37
N VAL A 60 7.06 -0.25 -3.39
CA VAL A 60 7.15 -1.65 -2.97
C VAL A 60 5.83 -2.11 -2.36
N VAL A 61 5.25 -1.33 -1.45
CA VAL A 61 3.96 -1.69 -0.84
C VAL A 61 2.82 -1.65 -1.87
N ARG A 62 2.84 -0.69 -2.79
CA ARG A 62 1.86 -0.64 -3.88
C ARG A 62 1.90 -1.91 -4.72
N SER A 63 3.08 -2.29 -5.21
CA SER A 63 3.27 -3.51 -6.01
C SER A 63 2.86 -4.77 -5.23
N LEU A 64 3.20 -4.83 -3.94
CA LEU A 64 2.82 -5.92 -3.05
C LEU A 64 1.31 -6.05 -2.87
N LEU A 65 0.58 -4.94 -2.77
CA LEU A 65 -0.88 -4.95 -2.59
C LEU A 65 -1.64 -5.18 -3.90
N GLU A 66 -1.12 -4.72 -5.04
CA GLU A 66 -1.71 -4.93 -6.36
C GLU A 66 -1.55 -6.39 -6.82
N ASN A 67 -0.35 -6.97 -6.68
CA ASN A 67 -0.05 -8.33 -7.14
C ASN A 67 0.70 -9.15 -6.08
N PRO A 68 0.07 -9.46 -4.93
CA PRO A 68 0.74 -10.11 -3.80
C PRO A 68 1.30 -11.51 -4.09
N LEU A 69 0.71 -12.24 -5.04
CA LEU A 69 1.13 -13.61 -5.35
C LEU A 69 2.38 -13.69 -6.23
N GLU A 70 2.61 -12.65 -7.03
CA GLU A 70 3.73 -12.51 -7.97
C GLU A 70 4.89 -11.69 -7.37
N PHE A 71 4.68 -11.10 -6.18
CA PHE A 71 5.67 -10.28 -5.52
C PHE A 71 6.85 -11.12 -5.01
N ASP A 72 8.08 -10.71 -5.31
CA ASP A 72 9.30 -11.34 -4.77
C ASP A 72 9.69 -10.74 -3.41
N PRO A 73 9.50 -11.47 -2.29
CA PRO A 73 9.83 -10.96 -0.96
C PRO A 73 11.32 -10.80 -0.71
N LYS A 74 12.20 -11.37 -1.54
CA LYS A 74 13.66 -11.20 -1.42
C LYS A 74 14.12 -9.80 -1.84
N SER A 75 13.28 -9.06 -2.56
CA SER A 75 13.53 -7.66 -2.93
C SER A 75 13.46 -6.69 -1.76
N VAL A 76 12.90 -7.13 -0.62
CA VAL A 76 12.72 -6.33 0.58
C VAL A 76 13.91 -6.54 1.52
N PRO A 77 14.54 -5.48 2.05
CA PRO A 77 15.63 -5.64 2.99
C PRO A 77 15.16 -6.25 4.32
N GLU A 78 16.02 -7.05 4.95
CA GLU A 78 15.81 -7.47 6.33
C GLU A 78 15.91 -6.23 7.25
N PRO A 79 15.11 -6.17 8.34
CA PRO A 79 14.31 -7.25 8.92
C PRO A 79 12.88 -7.38 8.34
N TYR A 80 12.54 -6.59 7.32
CA TYR A 80 11.15 -6.41 6.89
C TYR A 80 10.64 -7.55 5.99
N ALA A 81 11.56 -8.25 5.31
CA ALA A 81 11.24 -9.31 4.36
C ALA A 81 10.39 -10.42 4.98
N GLN A 82 10.62 -10.76 6.26
CA GLN A 82 9.84 -11.79 6.96
C GLN A 82 8.34 -11.46 7.04
N TYR A 83 7.99 -10.19 7.26
CA TYR A 83 6.58 -9.76 7.37
C TYR A 83 5.91 -9.78 5.99
N VAL A 84 6.66 -9.41 4.94
CA VAL A 84 6.17 -9.49 3.57
C VAL A 84 5.95 -10.94 3.14
N ARG A 85 6.89 -11.85 3.46
CA ARG A 85 6.71 -13.30 3.25
C ARG A 85 5.43 -13.81 3.92
N HIS A 86 5.18 -13.40 5.17
CA HIS A 86 3.98 -13.79 5.92
C HIS A 86 2.70 -13.25 5.27
N PHE A 87 2.68 -12.00 4.82
CA PHE A 87 1.54 -11.44 4.10
C PHE A 87 1.21 -12.26 2.83
N VAL A 88 2.22 -12.58 2.01
CA VAL A 88 2.03 -13.41 0.80
C VAL A 88 1.49 -14.80 1.18
N TYR A 89 1.97 -15.40 2.26
CA TYR A 89 1.42 -16.65 2.80
C TYR A 89 -0.06 -16.50 3.18
N MET A 90 -0.43 -15.46 3.93
CA MET A 90 -1.82 -15.19 4.32
C MET A 90 -2.71 -15.05 3.08
N VAL A 91 -2.29 -14.31 2.05
CA VAL A 91 -3.03 -14.16 0.80
C VAL A 91 -3.22 -15.50 0.10
N LYS A 92 -2.16 -16.30 -0.05
CA LYS A 92 -2.22 -17.65 -0.65
C LYS A 92 -3.20 -18.56 0.08
N ARG A 93 -3.18 -18.56 1.42
CA ARG A 93 -4.09 -19.36 2.25
C ARG A 93 -5.54 -18.92 2.10
N ASN A 94 -5.82 -17.62 2.19
CA ASN A 94 -7.16 -17.06 2.09
C ASN A 94 -7.77 -17.28 0.69
N LYS A 95 -6.98 -17.08 -0.38
CA LYS A 95 -7.42 -17.36 -1.76
C LYS A 95 -7.80 -18.83 -1.96
N LYS A 96 -7.02 -19.77 -1.41
CA LYS A 96 -7.34 -21.21 -1.44
C LYS A 96 -8.64 -21.57 -0.72
N ARG A 97 -9.09 -20.73 0.22
CA ARG A 97 -10.36 -20.87 0.95
C ARG A 97 -11.53 -20.13 0.27
N GLY A 98 -11.31 -19.53 -0.90
CA GLY A 98 -12.35 -18.81 -1.64
C GLY A 98 -12.69 -17.43 -1.05
N LEU A 99 -11.83 -16.88 -0.18
CA LEU A 99 -12.02 -15.54 0.38
C LEU A 99 -11.50 -14.47 -0.59
N ASP A 100 -12.15 -13.31 -0.60
CA ASP A 100 -11.68 -12.15 -1.35
C ASP A 100 -10.38 -11.60 -0.74
N VAL A 101 -9.38 -11.43 -1.59
CA VAL A 101 -8.02 -10.97 -1.24
C VAL A 101 -7.64 -9.71 -2.01
N THR A 102 -8.62 -8.85 -2.29
CA THR A 102 -8.42 -7.59 -2.99
C THR A 102 -8.07 -6.47 -2.00
N PHE A 103 -7.05 -5.66 -2.33
CA PHE A 103 -6.57 -4.56 -1.48
C PHE A 103 -6.57 -3.23 -2.24
N ASP A 104 -6.91 -2.14 -1.56
CA ASP A 104 -6.81 -0.79 -2.14
C ASP A 104 -5.37 -0.26 -2.04
N ALA A 105 -4.67 -0.23 -3.17
CA ALA A 105 -3.34 0.37 -3.27
C ALA A 105 -3.38 1.87 -3.64
N GLY A 106 -4.52 2.37 -4.11
CA GLY A 106 -4.66 3.65 -4.83
C GLY A 106 -4.43 4.91 -4.01
N ASN A 107 -4.52 4.87 -2.68
CA ASN A 107 -4.41 6.09 -1.87
C ASN A 107 -2.95 6.40 -1.39
N LEU A 108 -1.90 5.87 -2.03
CA LEU A 108 -0.50 5.99 -1.54
C LEU A 108 0.18 7.28 -2.05
N ASP A 109 -0.32 7.86 -3.14
CA ASP A 109 0.29 8.96 -3.89
C ASP A 109 -0.21 10.37 -3.49
N SER A 110 -0.84 10.54 -2.33
CA SER A 110 -1.29 11.87 -1.87
C SER A 110 -0.15 12.79 -1.40
N LYS A 111 0.74 13.16 -2.34
CA LYS A 111 1.58 14.36 -2.31
C LYS A 111 1.51 15.01 -3.69
N SER A 112 0.63 16.01 -3.80
CA SER A 112 0.59 17.09 -4.80
C SER A 112 1.31 16.84 -6.13
N LEU A 113 0.59 16.26 -7.10
CA LEU A 113 0.75 16.67 -8.50
C LEU A 113 -0.59 17.23 -8.96
N LYS A 114 -0.56 18.53 -9.23
CA LYS A 114 -1.65 19.30 -9.80
C LYS A 114 -2.26 18.56 -10.98
N LYS A 115 -3.55 18.31 -10.88
CA LYS A 115 -4.56 18.21 -11.94
C LYS A 115 -4.05 18.72 -13.30
N SER A 116 -3.53 17.84 -14.13
CA SER A 116 -3.51 18.03 -15.58
C SER A 116 -4.92 17.73 -16.10
N PRO A 117 -5.57 18.65 -16.82
CA PRO A 117 -6.92 18.43 -17.31
C PRO A 117 -6.89 17.36 -18.40
N SER A 118 -7.59 16.25 -18.19
CA SER A 118 -7.95 15.31 -19.25
C SER A 118 -8.72 16.06 -20.33
N VAL A 119 -8.07 16.24 -21.47
CA VAL A 119 -8.70 16.71 -22.70
C VAL A 119 -9.69 15.64 -23.13
N LYS A 120 -10.98 15.97 -23.07
CA LYS A 120 -12.05 15.23 -23.74
C LYS A 120 -11.80 15.25 -25.25
N PRO A 121 -11.88 14.13 -25.98
CA PRO A 121 -12.21 14.17 -27.39
C PRO A 121 -13.73 14.12 -27.52
N GLN A 122 -14.37 15.29 -27.64
CA GLN A 122 -15.71 15.41 -28.20
C GLN A 122 -15.58 15.74 -29.70
N GLU A 123 -15.74 14.69 -30.51
CA GLU A 123 -16.58 14.60 -31.71
C GLU A 123 -16.90 15.89 -32.49
N ALA A 124 -16.51 15.95 -33.78
CA ALA A 124 -17.42 16.28 -34.90
C ALA A 124 -16.74 16.34 -36.29
N ALA A 125 -17.37 15.62 -37.23
CA ALA A 125 -17.71 16.06 -38.59
C ALA A 125 -16.65 16.14 -39.73
N LYS A 126 -16.75 15.17 -40.64
CA LYS A 126 -16.97 15.31 -42.11
C LYS A 126 -16.17 16.40 -42.89
N LYS A 127 -15.32 15.96 -43.82
CA LYS A 127 -15.43 16.14 -45.30
C LYS A 127 -14.09 15.83 -46.01
N SER A 128 -14.17 14.98 -47.03
CA SER A 128 -13.18 14.75 -48.10
C SER A 128 -13.11 15.94 -49.09
N PRO A 129 -12.29 15.91 -50.16
CA PRO A 129 -10.83 15.69 -50.29
C PRO A 129 -10.14 16.92 -50.97
N PRO A 130 -8.82 16.88 -51.26
CA PRO A 130 -8.41 17.45 -52.55
C PRO A 130 -7.48 16.55 -53.38
N LYS A 131 -7.74 16.63 -54.69
CA LYS A 131 -7.00 16.11 -55.85
C LYS A 131 -5.46 16.12 -55.68
N ARG A 132 -4.81 15.00 -56.03
CA ARG A 132 -3.51 15.02 -56.73
C ARG A 132 -3.55 14.08 -57.94
N LYS A 133 -3.05 14.64 -59.03
CA LYS A 133 -2.92 14.14 -60.40
C LYS A 133 -1.60 13.38 -60.56
N ARG A 134 -1.59 12.29 -61.33
CA ARG A 134 -0.48 11.65 -62.10
C ARG A 134 -0.80 10.15 -62.25
N ALA A 135 -0.58 9.47 -63.37
CA ALA A 135 0.04 9.78 -64.65
C ALA A 135 -0.72 9.01 -65.75
#